data_AF-A0A2P6VW52-F1
#
_entry.id   AF-A0A2P6VW52-F1
#
_cell.length_a   1.000
_cell.length_b   1.000
_cell.length_c   1.000
_cell.angle_alpha   90.00
_cell.angle_beta   90.00
_cell.angle_gamma   90.00
#
_symmetry.space_group_name_H-M   'P 1'
#
loop_
_entity.id
_entity.type
_entity.pdbx_description
1 polymer ?
#
loop_
_entity_poly.entity_id
_entity_poly.type
_entity_poly.pdbx_seq_one_letter_code
_entity_poly.pdbx_strand_id
1 'polypeptide(L)'
;MTLRERINALKADEGVSPVIAVILMVAITVVLAATVYVWVSGFASEQEGPEQASATASGVDLGDNGDVEWVKVTLTSGENAPYGSDDVTTSGTDPSGNSLAIDTHFCTDAKQGGSDECTNDFKSSSSDWKVGQNLWVPCQEEGTHLVTISVRDSTILDTSVTCDEKSSAPQ
;
A
#
# COMPACT_ATOMS: atom_id res chain seq x y z
N MET A 1 75.77 -20.49 11.75
CA MET A 1 74.31 -20.35 11.53
C MET A 1 73.71 -19.56 12.67
N THR A 2 73.08 -18.44 12.35
CA THR A 2 72.66 -17.45 13.36
C THR A 2 71.24 -17.74 13.85
N LEU A 3 70.96 -17.46 15.12
CA LEU A 3 69.68 -17.77 15.79
C LEU A 3 68.45 -17.18 15.06
N ARG A 4 68.67 -16.16 14.23
CA ARG A 4 67.64 -15.47 13.45
C ARG A 4 67.09 -16.31 12.28
N GLU A 5 67.88 -17.22 11.69
CA GLU A 5 67.41 -18.09 10.60
C GLU A 5 66.47 -19.20 11.10
N ARG A 6 66.69 -19.71 12.32
CA ARG A 6 65.82 -20.75 12.92
C ARG A 6 64.43 -20.24 13.25
N ILE A 7 64.28 -18.96 13.57
CA ILE A 7 62.98 -18.35 13.84
C ILE A 7 62.18 -18.16 12.53
N ASN A 8 62.86 -17.89 11.41
CA ASN A 8 62.20 -17.67 10.13
C ASN A 8 61.72 -18.99 9.48
N ALA A 9 62.45 -20.10 9.71
CA ALA A 9 62.06 -21.43 9.24
C ALA A 9 60.80 -21.97 9.93
N LEU A 10 60.55 -21.61 11.20
CA LEU A 10 59.34 -22.02 11.93
C LEU A 10 58.07 -21.29 11.46
N LYS A 11 58.21 -20.10 10.87
CA LYS A 11 57.07 -19.31 10.34
C LYS A 11 56.66 -19.71 8.92
N ALA A 12 57.48 -20.48 8.21
CA ALA A 12 57.31 -20.76 6.78
C ALA A 12 56.62 -22.12 6.50
N ASP A 13 56.33 -22.92 7.52
CA ASP A 13 55.84 -24.30 7.37
C ASP A 13 54.49 -24.55 8.08
N GLU A 14 53.78 -23.50 8.49
CA GLU A 14 52.41 -23.60 9.02
C GLU A 14 51.40 -23.68 7.86
N GLY A 15 51.61 -24.63 6.95
CA GLY A 15 50.65 -24.97 5.91
C GLY A 15 49.42 -25.61 6.56
N VAL A 16 48.25 -25.02 6.33
CA VAL A 16 46.96 -25.60 6.73
C VAL A 16 46.89 -27.05 6.23
N SER A 17 46.79 -28.01 7.15
CA SER A 17 46.72 -29.44 6.82
C SER A 17 45.63 -29.71 5.77
N PRO A 18 45.82 -30.63 4.81
CA PRO A 18 44.87 -30.85 3.71
C PRO A 18 43.41 -31.05 4.17
N VAL A 19 43.20 -31.70 5.31
CA VAL A 19 41.86 -31.90 5.88
C VAL A 19 41.33 -30.63 6.56
N ILE A 20 42.19 -29.91 7.26
CA ILE A 20 41.82 -28.67 7.98
C ILE A 20 41.50 -27.55 6.97
N ALA A 21 42.21 -27.50 5.85
CA ALA A 21 41.94 -26.59 4.75
C ALA A 21 40.52 -26.76 4.19
N VAL A 22 40.08 -28.00 4.02
CA VAL A 22 38.74 -28.32 3.51
C VAL A 22 37.67 -27.89 4.51
N ILE A 23 37.85 -28.16 5.80
CA ILE A 23 36.88 -27.75 6.83
C ILE A 23 36.74 -26.23 6.86
N LEU A 24 37.84 -25.49 6.79
CA LEU A 24 37.82 -24.02 6.77
C LEU A 24 37.14 -23.46 5.51
N MET A 25 37.38 -24.07 4.36
CA MET A 25 36.75 -23.69 3.08
C MET A 25 35.24 -23.95 3.09
N VAL A 26 34.81 -25.09 3.64
CA VAL A 26 33.38 -25.42 3.73
C VAL A 26 32.69 -24.53 4.77
N ALA A 27 33.34 -24.26 5.89
CA ALA A 27 32.77 -23.42 6.94
C ALA A 27 32.42 -22.02 6.44
N ILE A 28 33.33 -21.35 5.72
CA ILE A 28 33.08 -19.99 5.22
C ILE A 28 32.00 -19.97 4.13
N THR A 29 31.94 -20.99 3.28
CA THR A 29 30.94 -21.06 2.20
C THR A 29 29.53 -21.28 2.74
N VAL A 30 29.37 -22.10 3.80
CA VAL A 30 28.08 -22.27 4.48
C VAL A 30 27.62 -20.98 5.13
N VAL A 31 28.52 -20.24 5.79
CA VAL A 31 28.20 -18.94 6.38
C VAL A 31 27.80 -17.94 5.31
N LEU A 32 28.57 -17.80 4.22
CA LEU A 32 28.24 -16.89 3.12
C LEU A 32 26.92 -17.25 2.44
N ALA A 33 26.66 -18.55 2.22
CA ALA A 33 25.40 -19.00 1.65
C ALA A 33 24.21 -18.65 2.57
N ALA A 34 24.36 -18.83 3.89
CA ALA A 34 23.33 -18.49 4.85
C ALA A 34 23.08 -16.98 4.95
N THR A 35 24.13 -16.16 4.98
CA THR A 35 23.98 -14.70 5.05
C THR A 35 23.36 -14.13 3.78
N VAL A 36 23.77 -14.63 2.61
CA VAL A 36 23.14 -14.24 1.33
C VAL A 36 21.69 -14.70 1.28
N TYR A 37 21.35 -15.90 1.78
CA TYR A 37 19.96 -16.36 1.84
C TYR A 37 19.08 -15.45 2.71
N VAL A 38 19.54 -15.09 3.91
CA VAL A 38 18.78 -14.18 4.79
C VAL A 38 18.60 -12.81 4.14
N TRP A 39 19.64 -12.28 3.50
CA TRP A 39 19.58 -11.01 2.79
C TRP A 39 18.62 -11.05 1.59
N VAL A 40 18.72 -12.07 0.73
CA VAL A 40 17.82 -12.26 -0.42
C VAL A 40 16.39 -12.52 0.02
N SER A 41 16.16 -13.24 1.12
CA SER A 41 14.82 -13.51 1.63
C SER A 41 14.11 -12.23 2.10
N GLY A 42 14.85 -11.24 2.61
CA GLY A 42 14.30 -9.92 2.92
C GLY A 42 13.88 -9.15 1.66
N PHE A 43 14.63 -9.27 0.56
CA PHE A 43 14.25 -8.64 -0.72
C PHE A 43 13.08 -9.32 -1.42
N ALA A 44 12.94 -10.65 -1.27
CA ALA A 44 11.84 -11.39 -1.89
C ALA A 44 10.46 -11.01 -1.29
N SER A 45 10.42 -10.56 -0.03
CA SER A 45 9.20 -10.03 0.60
C SER A 45 8.83 -8.62 0.14
N GLU A 46 9.76 -7.87 -0.46
CA GLU A 46 9.51 -6.52 -0.99
C GLU A 46 9.32 -6.51 -2.52
N GLN A 47 9.16 -7.68 -3.13
CA GLN A 47 8.96 -7.85 -4.56
C GLN A 47 7.49 -8.10 -4.92
N GLU A 48 6.56 -7.42 -4.26
CA GLU A 48 5.33 -7.04 -4.95
C GLU A 48 5.70 -5.77 -5.73
N GLY A 49 5.84 -5.87 -7.05
CA GLY A 49 6.08 -4.69 -7.89
C GLY A 49 5.00 -3.63 -7.66
N PRO A 50 5.19 -2.37 -8.12
CA PRO A 50 4.18 -1.33 -7.94
C PRO A 50 2.84 -1.87 -8.44
N GLU A 51 1.82 -1.81 -7.59
CA GLU A 51 0.55 -2.43 -7.95
C GLU A 51 -0.02 -1.79 -9.20
N GLN A 52 -0.25 -2.60 -10.23
CA GLN A 52 -0.90 -2.15 -11.45
C GLN A 52 -2.42 -2.20 -11.25
N ALA A 53 -2.93 -1.20 -10.54
CA ALA A 53 -4.35 -0.93 -10.41
C ALA A 53 -4.68 0.49 -10.84
N SER A 54 -5.93 0.70 -11.25
CA SER A 54 -6.44 2.01 -11.61
C SER A 54 -7.88 2.09 -11.16
N ALA A 55 -8.19 3.14 -10.42
CA ALA A 55 -9.55 3.50 -10.07
C ALA A 55 -9.94 4.80 -10.76
N THR A 56 -11.23 5.10 -10.76
CA THR A 56 -11.78 6.39 -11.21
C THR A 56 -12.69 6.90 -10.10
N ALA A 57 -12.66 8.19 -9.80
CA ALA A 57 -13.66 8.81 -8.95
C ALA A 57 -14.44 9.87 -9.72
N SER A 58 -15.71 10.00 -9.39
CA SER A 58 -16.61 11.01 -9.96
C SER A 58 -17.64 11.42 -8.93
N GLY A 59 -17.92 12.72 -8.86
CA GLY A 59 -19.06 13.23 -8.12
C GLY A 59 -20.36 12.74 -8.74
N VAL A 60 -21.29 12.27 -7.91
CA VAL A 60 -22.61 11.79 -8.32
C VAL A 60 -23.65 12.50 -7.49
N ASP A 61 -24.57 13.14 -8.21
CA ASP A 61 -25.85 13.57 -7.68
C ASP A 61 -26.80 12.38 -7.69
N LEU A 62 -27.17 11.91 -6.50
CA LEU A 62 -28.20 10.89 -6.36
C LEU A 62 -29.59 11.51 -6.25
N GLY A 63 -29.72 12.74 -5.74
CA GLY A 63 -30.98 13.44 -5.50
C GLY A 63 -31.65 14.02 -6.75
N ASP A 64 -30.93 14.09 -7.87
CA ASP A 64 -31.34 14.75 -9.12
C ASP A 64 -31.73 16.23 -8.89
N ASN A 65 -31.04 16.87 -7.92
CA ASN A 65 -31.20 18.25 -7.52
C ASN A 65 -30.11 19.17 -8.09
N GLY A 66 -29.10 18.60 -8.75
CA GLY A 66 -27.93 19.27 -9.28
C GLY A 66 -26.76 19.33 -8.31
N ASP A 67 -26.88 18.77 -7.10
CA ASP A 67 -25.88 18.86 -6.05
C ASP A 67 -25.07 17.57 -5.94
N VAL A 68 -23.74 17.67 -6.04
CA VAL A 68 -22.85 16.52 -5.84
C VAL A 68 -22.75 16.19 -4.36
N GLU A 69 -23.49 15.18 -3.92
CA GLU A 69 -23.53 14.71 -2.53
C GLU A 69 -22.59 13.53 -2.25
N TRP A 70 -22.29 12.72 -3.28
CA TRP A 70 -21.48 11.50 -3.14
C TRP A 70 -20.35 11.45 -4.14
N VAL A 71 -19.19 10.95 -3.70
CA VAL A 71 -18.08 10.62 -4.59
C VAL A 71 -18.11 9.12 -4.86
N LYS A 72 -18.40 8.76 -6.12
CA LYS A 72 -18.38 7.39 -6.59
C LYS A 72 -16.97 7.02 -7.05
N VAL A 73 -16.37 6.03 -6.40
CA VAL A 73 -15.09 5.44 -6.77
C VAL A 73 -15.32 4.08 -7.42
N THR A 74 -14.78 3.86 -8.61
CA THR A 74 -14.89 2.59 -9.33
C THR A 74 -13.50 2.03 -9.62
N LEU A 75 -13.25 0.77 -9.27
CA LEU A 75 -12.02 0.08 -9.66
C LEU A 75 -12.12 -0.31 -11.14
N THR A 76 -11.34 0.32 -11.99
CA THR A 76 -11.37 0.09 -13.44
C THR A 76 -10.49 -1.10 -13.84
N SER A 77 -9.36 -1.27 -13.15
CA SER A 77 -8.45 -2.39 -13.34
C SER A 77 -7.65 -2.67 -12.07
N GLY A 78 -7.29 -3.93 -11.87
CA GLY A 78 -6.38 -4.35 -10.80
C GLY A 78 -5.81 -5.73 -11.13
N GLU A 79 -4.49 -5.81 -11.30
CA GLU A 79 -3.82 -7.07 -11.64
C GLU A 79 -3.92 -8.11 -10.51
N ASN A 80 -3.94 -7.65 -9.26
CA ASN A 80 -4.03 -8.47 -8.06
C ASN A 80 -5.42 -8.44 -7.40
N ALA A 81 -6.44 -7.92 -8.09
CA ALA A 81 -7.79 -7.87 -7.55
C ALA A 81 -8.37 -9.30 -7.35
N PRO A 82 -9.23 -9.52 -6.33
CA PRO A 82 -9.80 -8.52 -5.44
C PRO A 82 -8.85 -8.04 -4.34
N TYR A 83 -9.02 -6.79 -3.93
CA TYR A 83 -8.27 -6.17 -2.83
C TYR A 83 -9.06 -6.25 -1.53
N GLY A 84 -8.43 -6.75 -0.47
CA GLY A 84 -9.07 -6.78 0.85
C GLY A 84 -9.20 -5.39 1.45
N SER A 85 -10.07 -5.24 2.45
CA SER A 85 -10.22 -3.99 3.21
C SER A 85 -8.90 -3.47 3.80
N ASP A 86 -7.99 -4.36 4.17
CA ASP A 86 -6.70 -4.01 4.78
C ASP A 86 -5.68 -3.54 3.73
N ASP A 87 -5.84 -3.93 2.47
CA ASP A 87 -4.94 -3.56 1.38
C ASP A 87 -5.24 -2.14 0.86
N VAL A 88 -6.49 -1.69 0.97
CA VAL A 88 -6.94 -0.39 0.45
C VAL A 88 -6.77 0.69 1.51
N THR A 89 -6.12 1.80 1.21
CA THR A 89 -6.05 2.98 2.07
C THR A 89 -6.60 4.19 1.32
N THR A 90 -7.54 4.90 1.94
CA THR A 90 -8.13 6.11 1.33
C THR A 90 -7.83 7.33 2.17
N SER A 91 -7.40 8.41 1.52
CA SER A 91 -7.16 9.69 2.16
C SER A 91 -7.80 10.82 1.38
N GLY A 92 -8.43 11.73 2.12
CA GLY A 92 -9.04 12.93 1.58
C GLY A 92 -8.28 14.15 2.08
N THR A 93 -8.27 15.23 1.31
CA THR A 93 -7.89 16.56 1.79
C THR A 93 -9.00 17.54 1.43
N ASP A 94 -9.40 18.35 2.39
CA ASP A 94 -10.40 19.39 2.18
C ASP A 94 -9.83 20.58 1.36
N PRO A 95 -10.66 21.54 0.92
CA PRO A 95 -10.21 22.74 0.20
C PRO A 95 -9.29 23.64 1.03
N SER A 96 -9.30 23.48 2.36
CA SER A 96 -8.49 24.24 3.33
C SER A 96 -7.13 23.58 3.60
N GLY A 97 -6.87 22.39 3.05
CA GLY A 97 -5.63 21.63 3.24
C GLY A 97 -5.63 20.70 4.47
N ASN A 98 -6.77 20.49 5.14
CA ASN A 98 -6.89 19.54 6.25
C ASN A 98 -7.11 18.13 5.71
N SER A 99 -6.50 17.14 6.35
CA SER A 99 -6.71 15.74 5.98
C SER A 99 -8.06 15.24 6.52
N LEU A 100 -8.88 14.71 5.62
CA LEU A 100 -10.16 14.08 5.90
C LEU A 100 -9.96 12.58 6.11
N ALA A 101 -10.49 12.07 7.22
CA ALA A 101 -10.44 10.64 7.57
C ALA A 101 -11.48 9.81 6.78
N ILE A 102 -11.43 9.89 5.45
CA ILE A 102 -12.38 9.21 4.56
C ILE A 102 -12.29 7.68 4.64
N ASP A 103 -11.18 7.13 5.17
CA ASP A 103 -10.99 5.69 5.37
C ASP A 103 -12.05 5.03 6.26
N THR A 104 -12.69 5.82 7.13
CA THR A 104 -13.76 5.36 8.01
C THR A 104 -15.17 5.57 7.44
N HIS A 105 -15.28 6.19 6.27
CA HIS A 105 -16.53 6.57 5.61
C HIS A 105 -16.58 6.07 4.16
N PHE A 106 -15.90 4.95 3.86
CA PHE A 106 -15.84 4.37 2.52
C PHE A 106 -16.93 3.32 2.35
N CYS A 107 -18.07 3.69 1.76
CA CYS A 107 -19.28 2.88 1.75
C CYS A 107 -19.36 1.95 0.55
N THR A 108 -19.97 0.79 0.76
CA THR A 108 -20.28 -0.15 -0.34
C THR A 108 -21.53 0.23 -1.13
N ASP A 109 -22.42 1.03 -0.55
CA ASP A 109 -23.59 1.61 -1.22
C ASP A 109 -23.78 3.08 -0.82
N ALA A 110 -24.38 3.87 -1.70
CA ALA A 110 -24.84 5.22 -1.42
C ALA A 110 -26.36 5.30 -1.37
N LYS A 111 -26.89 6.16 -0.49
CA LYS A 111 -28.33 6.41 -0.37
C LYS A 111 -28.63 7.89 -0.57
N GLN A 112 -29.79 8.18 -1.15
CA GLN A 112 -30.28 9.54 -1.26
C GLN A 112 -30.62 10.13 0.12
N GLY A 113 -30.31 11.41 0.31
CA GLY A 113 -30.69 12.17 1.50
C GLY A 113 -29.52 12.60 2.38
N GLY A 114 -28.28 12.42 1.93
CA GLY A 114 -27.09 13.00 2.54
C GLY A 114 -26.92 12.73 4.01
N SER A 115 -27.43 11.62 4.53
CA SER A 115 -26.99 11.20 5.83
C SER A 115 -25.51 10.90 5.68
N ASP A 116 -24.67 11.62 6.42
CA ASP A 116 -23.25 11.35 6.63
C ASP A 116 -22.97 9.90 7.08
N GLU A 117 -24.03 9.13 7.33
CA GLU A 117 -24.00 7.75 7.77
C GLU A 117 -23.76 6.78 6.61
N CYS A 118 -22.49 6.52 6.39
CA CYS A 118 -22.03 5.27 5.82
C CYS A 118 -22.57 4.08 6.61
N THR A 119 -23.71 3.50 6.20
CA THR A 119 -24.32 2.37 6.95
C THR A 119 -23.53 1.06 6.76
N ASN A 120 -22.76 0.98 5.68
CA ASN A 120 -22.06 -0.21 5.22
C ASN A 120 -20.62 0.15 4.80
N ASP A 121 -19.81 0.45 5.80
CA ASP A 121 -18.39 0.71 5.61
C ASP A 121 -17.66 -0.52 5.06
N PHE A 122 -16.95 -0.32 3.96
CA PHE A 122 -16.14 -1.30 3.27
C PHE A 122 -15.08 -1.91 4.18
N LYS A 123 -14.49 -1.10 5.08
CA LYS A 123 -13.48 -1.57 6.02
C LYS A 123 -14.08 -2.47 7.10
N SER A 124 -15.20 -2.05 7.70
CA SER A 124 -15.90 -2.82 8.74
C SER A 124 -16.51 -4.13 8.26
N SER A 125 -16.82 -4.24 6.96
CA SER A 125 -17.47 -5.42 6.38
C SER A 125 -16.50 -6.51 5.92
N SER A 126 -15.18 -6.30 6.05
CA SER A 126 -14.14 -7.18 5.51
C SER A 126 -14.44 -7.59 4.05
N SER A 127 -14.93 -6.62 3.28
CA SER A 127 -15.33 -6.85 1.90
C SER A 127 -14.12 -6.81 0.97
N ASP A 128 -14.23 -7.56 -0.12
CA ASP A 128 -13.25 -7.62 -1.19
C ASP A 128 -13.62 -6.63 -2.30
N TRP A 129 -12.75 -5.67 -2.61
CA TRP A 129 -12.97 -4.72 -3.71
C TRP A 129 -12.62 -5.35 -5.06
N LYS A 130 -13.64 -5.59 -5.89
CA LYS A 130 -13.52 -6.24 -7.21
C LYS A 130 -13.46 -5.21 -8.34
N VAL A 131 -12.82 -5.59 -9.45
CA VAL A 131 -12.83 -4.78 -10.68
C VAL A 131 -14.28 -4.61 -11.16
N GLY A 132 -14.67 -3.36 -11.40
CA GLY A 132 -16.02 -2.95 -11.77
C GLY A 132 -16.96 -2.68 -10.59
N GLN A 133 -16.51 -2.90 -9.35
CA GLN A 133 -17.29 -2.54 -8.16
C GLN A 133 -17.14 -1.05 -7.84
N ASN A 134 -18.27 -0.46 -7.45
CA ASN A 134 -18.34 0.93 -7.02
C ASN A 134 -18.31 1.00 -5.49
N LEU A 135 -17.57 1.97 -4.98
CA LEU A 135 -17.53 2.38 -3.59
C LEU A 135 -17.87 3.87 -3.54
N TRP A 136 -18.32 4.35 -2.38
CA TRP A 136 -18.95 5.66 -2.26
C TRP A 136 -18.41 6.39 -1.04
N VAL A 137 -18.14 7.68 -1.18
CA VAL A 137 -17.72 8.55 -0.07
C VAL A 137 -18.72 9.69 0.04
N PRO A 138 -19.31 9.94 1.22
CA PRO A 138 -20.17 11.09 1.41
C PRO A 138 -19.34 12.37 1.38
N CYS A 139 -19.84 13.41 0.71
CA CYS A 139 -19.27 14.75 0.81
C CYS A 139 -19.53 15.32 2.21
N GLN A 140 -18.48 15.70 2.94
CA GLN A 140 -18.58 16.21 4.32
C GLN A 140 -18.59 17.74 4.41
N GLU A 141 -17.93 18.41 3.46
CA GLU A 141 -17.91 19.87 3.35
C GLU A 141 -18.03 20.27 1.89
N GLU A 142 -18.40 21.50 1.64
CA GLU A 142 -18.34 22.09 0.30
C GLU A 142 -16.92 22.27 -0.20
N GLY A 143 -16.79 22.14 -1.52
CA GLY A 143 -15.62 22.58 -2.25
C GLY A 143 -14.83 21.44 -2.89
N THR A 144 -13.66 21.79 -3.40
CA THR A 144 -12.78 20.84 -4.09
C THR A 144 -11.99 20.03 -3.10
N HIS A 145 -12.36 18.76 -2.95
CA HIS A 145 -11.65 17.78 -2.14
C HIS A 145 -10.65 17.02 -3.00
N LEU A 146 -9.46 16.77 -2.49
CA LEU A 146 -8.51 15.84 -3.08
C LEU A 146 -8.75 14.46 -2.51
N VAL A 147 -9.06 13.50 -3.36
CA VAL A 147 -9.29 12.10 -3.01
C VAL A 147 -8.13 11.29 -3.57
N THR A 148 -7.37 10.69 -2.66
CA THR A 148 -6.26 9.82 -2.97
C THR A 148 -6.60 8.41 -2.49
N ILE A 149 -6.41 7.43 -3.36
CA ILE A 149 -6.63 6.02 -3.05
C ILE A 149 -5.35 5.27 -3.35
N SER A 150 -4.87 4.57 -2.34
CA SER A 150 -3.71 3.71 -2.43
C SER A 150 -4.13 2.27 -2.13
N VAL A 151 -3.47 1.32 -2.77
CA VAL A 151 -3.63 -0.11 -2.51
C VAL A 151 -2.23 -0.71 -2.36
N ARG A 152 -2.00 -1.48 -1.29
CA ARG A 152 -0.67 -2.00 -0.87
C ARG A 152 0.46 -0.97 -1.06
N ASP A 153 0.26 0.22 -0.49
CA ASP A 153 1.21 1.34 -0.55
C ASP A 153 1.47 1.95 -1.95
N SER A 154 0.75 1.51 -2.99
CA SER A 154 0.78 2.11 -4.34
C SER A 154 -0.45 2.98 -4.58
N THR A 155 -0.25 4.25 -4.94
CA THR A 155 -1.37 5.15 -5.28
C THR A 155 -1.96 4.79 -6.65
N ILE A 156 -3.23 4.39 -6.67
CA ILE A 156 -3.96 3.95 -7.87
C ILE A 156 -4.90 5.03 -8.42
N LEU A 157 -5.19 6.04 -7.60
CA LEU A 157 -6.01 7.19 -7.96
C LEU A 157 -5.59 8.39 -7.13
N ASP A 158 -5.41 9.52 -7.80
CA ASP A 158 -5.24 10.83 -7.19
C ASP A 158 -6.06 11.82 -8.01
N THR A 159 -7.16 12.30 -7.46
CA THR A 159 -8.09 13.14 -8.20
C THR A 159 -8.77 14.16 -7.30
N SER A 160 -9.07 15.32 -7.85
CA SER A 160 -9.90 16.31 -7.17
C SER A 160 -11.35 16.13 -7.59
N VAL A 161 -12.23 16.09 -6.60
CA VAL A 161 -13.69 16.06 -6.81
C VAL A 161 -14.27 17.26 -6.10
N THR A 162 -15.07 18.04 -6.83
CA THR A 162 -15.82 19.16 -6.25
C THR A 162 -17.13 18.61 -5.70
N CYS A 163 -17.31 18.77 -4.39
CA CYS A 163 -18.57 18.54 -3.71
C CYS A 163 -19.33 19.87 -3.63
N ASP A 164 -20.60 19.85 -4.00
CA ASP A 164 -21.49 21.00 -3.85
C ASP A 164 -22.13 20.99 -2.46
N GLU A 165 -22.64 22.15 -2.02
CA GLU A 165 -23.32 22.23 -0.73
C GLU A 165 -24.51 21.28 -0.75
N LYS A 166 -24.71 20.57 0.36
CA LYS A 166 -25.96 19.88 0.59
C LYS A 166 -27.04 20.95 0.56
N SER A 167 -27.73 21.10 -0.57
CA SER A 167 -28.88 21.98 -0.69
C SER A 167 -29.91 21.49 0.29
N SER A 168 -29.88 22.08 1.49
CA SER A 168 -30.98 21.96 2.43
C SER A 168 -32.22 22.42 1.67
N ALA A 169 -33.08 21.45 1.35
CA ALA A 169 -34.30 21.69 0.60
C ALA A 169 -35.03 22.93 1.17
N PRO A 170 -35.59 23.81 0.31
CA PRO A 170 -36.41 24.90 0.80
C PRO A 170 -37.61 24.31 1.55
N GLN A 171 -37.85 24.83 2.76
CA GLN A 171 -39.04 24.52 3.56
C GLN A 171 -40.34 24.78 2.80
#